data_AF-A0A7Z0LSG9-F1
#
_entry.id   AF-A0A7Z0LSG9-F1
#
_cell.length_a   1.000
_cell.length_b   1.000
_cell.length_c   1.000
_cell.angle_alpha   90.00
_cell.angle_beta   90.00
_cell.angle_gamma   90.00
#
_symmetry.space_group_name_H-M   'P 1'
#
loop_
_entity.id
_entity.type
_entity.pdbx_description
1 polymer ?
#
loop_
_entity_poly.entity_id
_entity_poly.type
_entity_poly.pdbx_seq_one_letter_code
_entity_poly.pdbx_strand_id
1 'polypeptide(L)'
;MTPQLWYQKNSDLLDSQFEHLFFDNVLSNIAELNFSYLQAQTGFIDDDGKQRYCDFTIAEGQEVRIAIEVDGYDKRGTGGGMTHAEFVDWQRRQTALTSQGWHVLRFANRDVVNEPLRCCKNISALLTKLRQKEAGRSEARILLKAHALQEKYKASVLLTEKNINQYSTFSNEQKIGSLPSALAQKDIARYSKLKDEKKIDYFFIRALKKIGLPIILAIGFLTCVYFFNPLWLQTQLQLAFSYFVTSPQICTDAVHWSEVMGHLGQTIKVEGPITRINYRPDITGKPTWIEVGSVFPDPDRLTLLIWGDNRSQFEPKITLNLLGNIACVTGELSEYQGSFQIQLQDPEQLTIN
;
A
#
# COMPACT_ATOMS: atom_id res chain seq x y z
N MET A 1 11.68 9.68 -3.44
CA MET A 1 13.13 9.44 -3.60
C MET A 1 13.30 8.06 -4.24
N THR A 2 14.16 7.90 -5.25
CA THR A 2 14.42 6.56 -5.84
C THR A 2 15.44 5.79 -5.00
N PRO A 3 15.51 4.45 -5.10
CA PRO A 3 16.54 3.66 -4.41
C PRO A 3 17.96 4.15 -4.73
N GLN A 4 18.27 4.42 -5.99
CA GLN A 4 19.60 4.84 -6.43
C GLN A 4 20.01 6.19 -5.81
N LEU A 5 19.09 7.16 -5.77
CA LEU A 5 19.36 8.45 -5.13
C LEU A 5 19.51 8.29 -3.61
N TRP A 6 18.72 7.42 -2.98
CA TRP A 6 18.87 7.15 -1.56
C TRP A 6 20.25 6.55 -1.27
N TYR A 7 20.67 5.55 -2.05
CA TYR A 7 21.95 4.88 -1.85
C TYR A 7 23.12 5.83 -2.02
N GLN A 8 23.14 6.63 -3.09
CA GLN A 8 24.19 7.64 -3.33
C GLN A 8 24.35 8.64 -2.18
N LYS A 9 23.27 8.94 -1.45
CA LYS A 9 23.29 9.89 -0.33
C LYS A 9 23.70 9.24 0.99
N ASN A 10 23.47 7.95 1.16
CA ASN A 10 23.58 7.28 2.46
C ASN A 10 24.58 6.13 2.49
N SER A 11 25.23 5.78 1.36
CA SER A 11 26.17 4.66 1.28
C SER A 11 27.33 4.78 2.26
N ASP A 12 27.76 6.00 2.57
CA ASP A 12 28.86 6.27 3.51
C ASP A 12 28.47 6.00 4.97
N LEU A 13 27.18 5.78 5.26
CA LEU A 13 26.66 5.40 6.59
C LEU A 13 26.54 3.89 6.77
N LEU A 14 26.81 3.10 5.73
CA LEU A 14 26.72 1.64 5.79
C LEU A 14 28.09 1.09 6.20
N ASP A 15 28.14 0.50 7.38
CA ASP A 15 29.41 0.17 8.06
C ASP A 15 29.96 -1.21 7.64
N SER A 16 29.19 -1.97 6.86
CA SER A 16 29.56 -3.32 6.44
C SER A 16 29.11 -3.68 5.02
N GLN A 17 29.85 -4.60 4.39
CA GLN A 17 29.45 -5.17 3.09
C GLN A 17 28.04 -5.79 3.14
N PHE A 18 27.63 -6.32 4.29
CA PHE A 18 26.30 -6.93 4.44
C PHE A 18 25.19 -5.90 4.49
N GLU A 19 25.42 -4.68 4.99
CA GLU A 19 24.45 -3.59 4.91
C GLU A 19 24.28 -3.11 3.46
N HIS A 20 25.37 -3.02 2.69
CA HIS A 20 25.30 -2.75 1.25
C HIS A 20 24.50 -3.84 0.52
N LEU A 21 24.82 -5.12 0.76
CA LEU A 21 24.08 -6.25 0.18
C LEU A 21 22.62 -6.28 0.65
N PHE A 22 22.33 -5.87 1.88
CA PHE A 22 20.97 -5.78 2.37
C PHE A 22 20.19 -4.69 1.65
N PHE A 23 20.81 -3.53 1.41
CA PHE A 23 20.18 -2.51 0.60
C PHE A 23 19.89 -3.01 -0.82
N ASP A 24 20.92 -3.55 -1.50
CA ASP A 24 20.83 -3.96 -2.91
C ASP A 24 19.89 -5.15 -3.09
N ASN A 25 20.04 -6.20 -2.29
CA ASN A 25 19.29 -7.44 -2.48
C ASN A 25 17.89 -7.39 -1.85
N VAL A 26 17.70 -6.60 -0.78
CA VAL A 26 16.45 -6.60 -0.01
C VAL A 26 15.70 -5.30 -0.17
N LEU A 27 16.21 -4.19 0.38
CA LEU A 27 15.44 -2.94 0.48
C LEU A 27 15.06 -2.38 -0.90
N SER A 28 15.99 -2.42 -1.87
CA SER A 28 15.77 -1.94 -3.24
C SER A 28 14.69 -2.72 -4.01
N ASN A 29 14.41 -3.96 -3.59
CA ASN A 29 13.48 -4.88 -4.24
C ASN A 29 12.09 -4.92 -3.57
N ILE A 30 11.83 -4.07 -2.57
CA ILE A 30 10.50 -3.91 -1.96
C ILE A 30 9.75 -2.82 -2.72
N ALA A 31 8.84 -3.21 -3.61
CA ALA A 31 8.14 -2.32 -4.52
C ALA A 31 7.36 -1.20 -3.80
N GLU A 32 6.77 -1.51 -2.65
CA GLU A 32 5.95 -0.59 -1.84
C GLU A 32 6.75 0.21 -0.80
N LEU A 33 8.07 0.06 -0.74
CA LEU A 33 8.93 0.83 0.16
C LEU A 33 9.15 2.24 -0.38
N ASN A 34 8.78 3.25 0.40
CA ASN A 34 9.09 4.63 0.08
C ASN A 34 10.39 5.05 0.77
N PHE A 35 11.45 5.17 -0.02
CA PHE A 35 12.80 5.54 0.45
C PHE A 35 12.88 6.89 1.15
N SER A 36 11.86 7.74 1.03
CA SER A 36 11.81 9.01 1.79
C SER A 36 11.60 8.79 3.30
N TYR A 37 11.14 7.59 3.70
CA TYR A 37 10.94 7.19 5.09
C TYR A 37 11.97 6.18 5.59
N LEU A 38 12.92 5.79 4.74
CA LEU A 38 14.04 4.92 5.09
C LEU A 38 15.21 5.77 5.60
N GLN A 39 15.80 5.38 6.72
CA GLN A 39 16.98 6.02 7.32
C GLN A 39 18.02 4.96 7.63
N ALA A 40 19.30 5.29 7.46
CA ALA A 40 20.42 4.50 7.95
C ALA A 40 20.92 5.07 9.28
N GLN A 41 21.50 4.23 10.13
CA GLN A 41 22.18 4.64 11.36
C GLN A 41 21.31 5.52 12.27
N THR A 42 20.04 5.16 12.44
CA THR A 42 19.13 5.92 13.32
C THR A 42 19.53 5.71 14.78
N GLY A 43 19.88 6.79 15.46
CA GLY A 43 20.30 6.77 16.85
C GLY A 43 19.16 6.52 17.84
N PHE A 44 19.44 5.74 18.89
CA PHE A 44 18.56 5.57 20.04
C PHE A 44 19.37 5.44 21.35
N ILE A 45 18.71 5.66 22.48
CA ILE A 45 19.29 5.46 23.82
C ILE A 45 18.76 4.14 24.36
N ASP A 46 19.65 3.24 24.79
CA ASP A 46 19.25 1.98 25.43
C ASP A 46 18.87 2.16 26.91
N ASP A 47 18.35 1.10 27.54
CA ASP A 47 17.90 1.14 28.94
C ASP A 47 19.06 1.41 29.93
N ASP A 48 20.32 1.22 29.50
CA ASP A 48 21.53 1.51 30.26
C ASP A 48 22.05 2.96 30.00
N GLY A 49 21.32 3.77 29.22
CA GLY A 49 21.68 5.16 28.89
C GLY A 49 22.74 5.29 27.80
N LYS A 50 23.09 4.21 27.09
CA LYS A 50 24.10 4.24 26.03
C LYS A 50 23.50 4.66 24.70
N GLN A 51 24.24 5.49 23.96
CA GLN A 51 23.92 5.81 22.57
C GLN A 51 24.20 4.60 21.68
N ARG A 52 23.19 4.19 20.91
CA ARG A 52 23.22 3.09 19.96
C ARG A 52 22.67 3.55 18.62
N TYR A 53 22.82 2.71 17.60
CA TYR A 53 22.33 2.96 16.25
C TYR A 53 21.70 1.69 15.68
N CYS A 54 20.65 1.85 14.89
CA CYS A 54 20.09 0.78 14.08
C CYS A 54 20.63 0.90 12.66
N ASP A 55 20.97 -0.23 12.03
CA ASP A 55 21.48 -0.23 10.66
C ASP A 55 20.49 0.47 9.71
N PHE A 56 19.20 0.12 9.82
CA PHE A 56 18.14 0.83 9.10
C PHE A 56 16.90 1.04 9.97
N THR A 57 16.14 2.09 9.67
CA THR A 57 14.78 2.27 10.16
C THR A 57 13.82 2.69 9.07
N ILE A 58 12.55 2.29 9.21
CA ILE A 58 11.43 2.76 8.39
C ILE A 58 10.42 3.43 9.32
N ALA A 59 10.19 4.74 9.12
CA ALA A 59 9.30 5.53 9.95
C ALA A 59 8.30 6.32 9.10
N GLU A 60 7.04 5.86 9.08
CA GLU A 60 5.92 6.51 8.38
C GLU A 60 4.80 6.80 9.38
N GLY A 61 4.21 8.00 9.34
CA GLY A 61 3.08 8.34 10.23
C GLY A 61 3.40 8.14 11.72
N GLN A 62 2.51 7.50 12.47
CA GLN A 62 2.66 7.23 13.91
C GLN A 62 2.88 5.74 14.23
N GLU A 63 2.27 4.84 13.47
CA GLU A 63 2.26 3.39 13.71
C GLU A 63 3.37 2.65 12.96
N VAL A 64 3.82 3.16 11.81
CA VAL A 64 4.92 2.50 11.08
C VAL A 64 6.24 2.92 11.72
N ARG A 65 6.74 2.05 12.59
CA ARG A 65 8.05 2.15 13.25
C ARG A 65 8.73 0.78 13.15
N ILE A 66 9.59 0.60 12.17
CA ILE A 66 10.35 -0.64 11.97
C ILE A 66 11.84 -0.35 12.14
N ALA A 67 12.48 -1.03 13.07
CA ALA A 67 13.93 -1.02 13.23
C ALA A 67 14.49 -2.32 12.64
N ILE A 68 15.53 -2.21 11.82
CA ILE A 68 16.11 -3.34 11.09
C ILE A 68 17.59 -3.44 11.44
N GLU A 69 18.02 -4.65 11.80
CA GLU A 69 19.43 -4.97 12.05
C GLU A 69 19.88 -6.13 11.15
N VAL A 70 21.07 -5.99 10.58
CA VAL A 70 21.76 -6.94 9.72
C VAL A 70 22.85 -7.61 10.56
N ASP A 71 22.49 -8.72 11.21
CA ASP A 71 23.32 -9.36 12.23
C ASP A 71 24.18 -10.50 11.63
N GLY A 72 25.48 -10.42 11.87
CA GLY A 72 26.40 -11.55 11.75
C GLY A 72 26.37 -12.44 12.99
N TYR A 73 26.35 -13.77 12.81
CA TYR A 73 26.47 -14.74 13.91
C TYR A 73 27.80 -14.58 14.68
N ASP A 74 28.87 -14.24 13.98
CA ASP A 74 30.18 -13.99 14.56
C ASP A 74 30.69 -12.62 14.12
N LYS A 75 30.72 -11.69 15.07
CA LYS A 75 31.20 -10.31 14.86
C LYS A 75 32.73 -10.20 14.84
N ARG A 76 33.43 -11.24 15.29
CA ARG A 76 34.90 -11.29 15.40
C ARG A 76 35.54 -12.12 14.28
N GLY A 77 34.74 -12.81 13.47
CA GLY A 77 35.22 -13.67 12.38
C GLY A 77 35.99 -14.91 12.85
N THR A 78 35.78 -15.34 14.09
CA THR A 78 36.51 -16.44 14.75
C THR A 78 35.92 -17.84 14.51
N GLY A 79 34.73 -17.93 13.94
CA GLY A 79 33.91 -19.15 13.83
C GLY A 79 33.18 -19.55 15.12
N GLY A 80 33.39 -18.85 16.24
CA GLY A 80 32.88 -19.23 17.57
C GLY A 80 31.48 -18.71 17.90
N GLY A 81 30.94 -17.82 17.06
CA GLY A 81 29.63 -17.20 17.31
C GLY A 81 29.64 -16.13 18.39
N MET A 82 28.46 -15.74 18.85
CA MET A 82 28.29 -14.75 19.92
C MET A 82 28.76 -15.31 21.27
N THR A 83 29.54 -14.51 21.99
CA THR A 83 29.81 -14.72 23.41
C THR A 83 28.53 -14.48 24.24
N HIS A 84 28.51 -14.99 25.48
CA HIS A 84 27.38 -14.76 26.38
C HIS A 84 27.10 -13.27 26.62
N ALA A 85 28.14 -12.44 26.75
CA ALA A 85 28.00 -11.00 26.93
C ALA A 85 27.38 -10.32 25.68
N GLU A 86 27.80 -10.72 24.48
CA GLU A 86 27.24 -10.23 23.22
C GLU A 86 25.78 -10.65 23.05
N PHE A 87 25.43 -11.88 23.45
CA PHE A 87 24.04 -12.35 23.43
C PHE A 87 23.15 -11.53 24.37
N VAL A 88 23.60 -11.25 25.60
CA VAL A 88 22.84 -10.42 26.55
C VAL A 88 22.69 -8.98 26.04
N ASP A 89 23.76 -8.38 25.49
CA ASP A 89 23.70 -7.03 24.91
C ASP A 89 22.76 -6.99 23.70
N TRP A 90 22.79 -8.01 22.84
CA TRP A 90 21.86 -8.18 21.71
C TRP A 90 20.39 -8.23 22.18
N GLN A 91 20.09 -8.98 23.24
CA GLN A 91 18.73 -9.04 23.80
C GLN A 91 18.27 -7.69 24.36
N ARG A 92 19.13 -7.01 25.13
CA ARG A 92 18.80 -5.71 25.74
C ARG A 92 18.51 -4.63 24.70
N ARG A 93 19.30 -4.58 23.62
CA ARG A 93 19.04 -3.64 22.50
C ARG A 93 17.65 -3.84 21.90
N GLN A 94 17.26 -5.10 21.69
CA GLN A 94 15.94 -5.42 21.15
C GLN A 94 14.81 -5.02 22.12
N THR A 95 15.00 -5.28 23.41
CA THR A 95 14.04 -4.84 24.44
C THR A 95 13.88 -3.33 24.47
N ALA A 96 14.98 -2.56 24.44
CA ALA A 96 14.97 -1.10 24.44
C ALA A 96 14.26 -0.51 23.20
N LEU A 97 14.52 -1.06 22.01
CA LEU A 97 13.81 -0.62 20.80
C LEU A 97 12.31 -0.92 20.88
N THR A 98 11.96 -2.12 21.35
CA THR A 98 10.55 -2.54 21.46
C THR A 98 9.79 -1.68 22.48
N SER A 99 10.41 -1.34 23.62
CA SER A 99 9.79 -0.48 24.64
C SER A 99 9.56 0.95 24.13
N GLN A 100 10.39 1.41 23.18
CA GLN A 100 10.25 2.68 22.47
C GLN A 100 9.25 2.64 21.31
N GLY A 101 8.58 1.50 21.10
CA GLY A 101 7.53 1.35 20.09
C GLY A 101 8.02 0.90 18.72
N TRP A 102 9.27 0.49 18.59
CA TRP A 102 9.79 -0.08 17.34
C TRP A 102 9.43 -1.55 17.20
N HIS A 103 9.00 -1.94 16.00
CA HIS A 103 8.99 -3.33 15.58
C HIS A 103 10.39 -3.70 15.08
N VAL A 104 11.07 -4.58 15.81
CA VAL A 104 12.45 -4.98 15.51
C VAL A 104 12.47 -6.20 14.58
N LEU A 105 13.11 -6.06 13.41
CA LEU A 105 13.44 -7.16 12.51
C LEU A 105 14.97 -7.33 12.51
N ARG A 106 15.43 -8.57 12.70
CA ARG A 106 16.85 -8.91 12.62
C ARG A 106 17.06 -9.94 11.52
N PHE A 107 18.00 -9.67 10.62
CA PHE A 107 18.29 -10.53 9.48
C PHE A 107 19.72 -11.05 9.60
N ALA A 108 19.87 -12.37 9.51
CA ALA A 108 21.20 -12.95 9.46
C ALA A 108 21.87 -12.63 8.13
N ASN A 109 23.18 -12.34 8.14
CA ASN A 109 23.97 -12.14 6.90
C ASN A 109 23.73 -13.24 5.86
N ARG A 110 23.59 -14.49 6.32
CA ARG A 110 23.30 -15.64 5.45
C ARG A 110 21.96 -15.52 4.74
N ASP A 111 20.94 -14.99 5.39
CA ASP A 111 19.61 -14.80 4.80
C ASP A 111 19.63 -13.63 3.81
N VAL A 112 20.37 -12.56 4.10
CA VAL A 112 20.55 -11.43 3.16
C VAL A 112 21.14 -11.89 1.83
N VAL A 113 22.09 -12.83 1.86
CA VAL A 113 22.75 -13.34 0.66
C VAL A 113 21.95 -14.45 -0.01
N ASN A 114 21.49 -15.44 0.76
CA ASN A 114 20.94 -16.67 0.18
C ASN A 114 19.42 -16.67 0.06
N GLU A 115 18.72 -15.89 0.90
CA GLU A 115 17.26 -15.83 0.95
C GLU A 115 16.74 -14.38 0.99
N PRO A 116 17.24 -13.45 0.15
CA PRO A 116 16.86 -12.03 0.21
C PRO A 116 15.35 -11.81 0.02
N LEU A 117 14.69 -12.64 -0.78
CA LEU A 117 13.25 -12.58 -0.98
C LEU A 117 12.45 -12.86 0.31
N ARG A 118 12.95 -13.75 1.17
CA ARG A 118 12.38 -13.98 2.50
C ARG A 118 12.49 -12.72 3.36
N CYS A 119 13.62 -12.03 3.28
CA CYS A 119 13.81 -10.74 3.97
C CYS A 119 12.82 -9.69 3.45
N CYS A 120 12.67 -9.55 2.13
CA CYS A 120 11.70 -8.63 1.51
C CYS A 120 10.29 -8.90 2.04
N LYS A 121 9.83 -10.16 1.97
CA LYS A 121 8.50 -10.56 2.44
C LYS A 121 8.25 -10.21 3.89
N ASN A 122 9.22 -10.45 4.78
CA ASN A 122 9.07 -10.13 6.20
C ASN A 122 8.87 -8.63 6.42
N ILE A 123 9.60 -7.79 5.69
CA ILE A 123 9.47 -6.34 5.75
C ILE A 123 8.14 -5.90 5.13
N SER A 124 7.79 -6.37 3.94
CA SER A 124 6.53 -6.11 3.24
C SER A 124 5.29 -6.46 4.05
N ALA A 125 5.28 -7.65 4.68
CA ALA A 125 4.18 -8.11 5.51
C ALA A 125 4.00 -7.21 6.75
N LEU A 126 5.11 -6.84 7.41
CA LEU A 126 5.06 -5.96 8.55
C LEU A 126 4.63 -4.54 8.16
N LEU A 127 5.18 -3.97 7.07
CA LEU A 127 4.78 -2.68 6.52
C LEU A 127 3.28 -2.64 6.24
N THR A 128 2.77 -3.65 5.54
CA THR A 128 1.35 -3.77 5.21
C THR A 128 0.48 -3.78 6.47
N LYS A 129 0.84 -4.61 7.46
CA LYS A 129 0.13 -4.70 8.73
C LYS A 129 0.12 -3.36 9.49
N LEU A 130 1.25 -2.66 9.55
CA LEU A 130 1.36 -1.38 10.27
C LEU A 130 0.61 -0.26 9.55
N ARG A 131 0.68 -0.20 8.22
CA ARG A 131 -0.09 0.77 7.41
C ARG A 131 -1.59 0.56 7.56
N GLN A 132 -2.08 -0.69 7.59
CA GLN A 132 -3.49 -0.99 7.88
C GLN A 132 -3.91 -0.52 9.27
N LYS A 133 -3.05 -0.73 10.28
CA LYS A 133 -3.28 -0.25 11.65
C LYS A 133 -3.36 1.28 11.72
N GLU A 134 -2.48 2.00 11.03
CA GLU A 134 -2.50 3.46 10.91
C GLU A 134 -3.80 3.95 10.26
N ALA A 135 -4.20 3.33 9.14
CA ALA A 135 -5.43 3.67 8.43
C ALA A 135 -6.66 3.51 9.33
N GLY A 136 -6.78 2.36 10.01
CA GLY A 136 -7.88 2.11 10.94
C GLY A 136 -7.93 3.12 12.11
N ARG A 137 -6.78 3.53 12.66
CA ARG A 137 -6.75 4.59 13.69
C ARG A 137 -7.13 5.96 13.13
N SER A 138 -6.71 6.27 11.92
CA SER A 138 -7.05 7.51 11.23
C SER A 138 -8.56 7.62 11.02
N GLU A 139 -9.19 6.55 10.54
CA GLU A 139 -10.65 6.44 10.38
C GLU A 139 -11.37 6.60 11.72
N ALA A 140 -10.97 5.85 12.75
CA ALA A 140 -11.55 5.96 14.08
C ALA A 140 -11.45 7.40 14.65
N ARG A 141 -10.33 8.09 14.41
CA ARG A 141 -10.13 9.47 14.83
C ARG A 141 -11.02 10.46 14.07
N ILE A 142 -11.24 10.24 12.78
CA ILE A 142 -12.18 11.05 11.98
C ILE A 142 -13.60 10.87 12.50
N LEU A 143 -14.03 9.63 12.75
CA LEU A 143 -15.36 9.32 13.30
C LEU A 143 -15.57 9.98 14.67
N LEU A 144 -14.58 9.90 15.57
CA LEU A 144 -14.64 10.56 16.87
C LEU A 144 -14.78 12.08 16.76
N LYS A 145 -14.05 12.72 15.82
CA LYS A 145 -14.16 14.16 15.57
C LYS A 145 -15.53 14.54 14.99
N ALA A 146 -16.04 13.75 14.04
CA ALA A 146 -17.35 13.98 13.45
C ALA A 146 -18.46 13.88 14.50
N HIS A 147 -18.41 12.87 15.37
CA HIS A 147 -19.34 12.72 16.48
C HIS A 147 -19.28 13.91 17.45
N ALA A 148 -18.07 14.35 17.83
CA ALA A 148 -17.92 15.52 18.70
C ALA A 148 -18.46 16.81 18.07
N LEU A 149 -18.33 16.99 16.75
CA LEU A 149 -18.90 18.13 16.04
C LEU A 149 -20.43 18.07 15.99
N GLN A 150 -21.00 16.88 15.78
CA GLN A 150 -22.44 16.66 15.77
C GLN A 150 -23.06 16.98 17.13
N GLU A 151 -22.42 16.59 18.23
CA GLU A 151 -22.90 16.93 19.58
C GLU A 151 -22.84 18.43 19.87
N LYS A 152 -21.78 19.13 19.42
CA LYS A 152 -21.72 20.59 19.50
C LYS A 152 -22.84 21.26 18.69
N TYR A 153 -23.12 20.75 17.49
CA TYR A 153 -24.20 21.27 16.66
C TYR A 153 -25.57 21.09 17.32
N LYS A 154 -25.89 19.90 17.83
CA LYS A 154 -27.13 19.63 18.58
C LYS A 154 -27.30 20.58 19.76
N ALA A 155 -26.24 20.79 20.56
CA ALA A 155 -26.28 21.72 21.68
C ALA A 155 -26.57 23.17 21.24
N SER A 156 -26.02 23.60 20.11
CA SER A 156 -26.29 24.94 19.56
C SER A 156 -27.72 25.12 19.07
N VAL A 157 -28.32 24.08 18.47
CA VAL A 157 -29.72 24.06 18.03
C VAL A 157 -30.65 24.14 19.25
N LEU A 158 -30.42 23.30 20.27
CA LEU A 158 -31.17 23.31 21.52
C LEU A 158 -31.15 24.68 22.22
N LEU A 159 -29.99 25.34 22.26
CA LEU A 159 -29.86 26.68 22.81
C LEU A 159 -30.69 27.70 22.01
N THR A 160 -30.65 27.60 20.68
CA THR A 160 -31.40 28.48 19.78
C THR A 160 -32.91 28.28 19.94
N GLU A 161 -33.39 27.04 20.02
CA GLU A 161 -34.79 26.71 20.28
C GLU A 161 -35.25 27.23 21.64
N LYS A 162 -34.42 27.08 22.69
CA LYS A 162 -34.72 27.63 24.02
C LYS A 162 -34.87 29.16 23.98
N ASN A 163 -33.96 29.85 23.27
CA ASN A 163 -34.03 31.30 23.11
C ASN A 163 -35.30 31.71 22.34
N ILE A 164 -35.64 31.02 21.25
CA ILE A 164 -36.88 31.28 20.48
C ILE A 164 -38.12 31.10 21.37
N ASN A 165 -38.19 30.03 22.15
CA ASN A 165 -39.31 29.77 23.07
C ASN A 165 -39.42 30.82 24.18
N GLN A 166 -38.28 31.33 24.66
CA GLN A 166 -38.27 32.45 25.61
C GLN A 166 -38.82 33.75 24.97
N TYR A 167 -38.48 34.04 23.71
CA TYR A 167 -39.05 35.19 23.01
C TYR A 167 -40.54 35.04 22.70
N SER A 168 -41.00 33.83 22.35
CA SER A 168 -42.42 33.58 22.08
C SER A 168 -43.28 33.66 23.34
N THR A 169 -42.80 33.15 24.48
CA THR A 169 -43.46 33.31 25.80
C THR A 169 -43.51 34.78 26.23
N PHE A 170 -42.43 35.54 26.06
CA PHE A 170 -42.41 36.98 26.34
C PHE A 170 -43.40 37.78 25.46
N SER A 171 -43.59 37.36 24.20
CA SER A 171 -44.58 37.96 23.29
C SER A 171 -46.03 37.65 23.64
N ASN A 172 -46.29 36.51 24.30
CA ASN A 172 -47.63 36.09 24.72
C ASN A 172 -48.03 36.65 26.09
N GLU A 173 -47.08 37.00 26.96
CA GLU A 173 -47.35 37.64 28.27
C GLU A 173 -47.61 39.15 28.18
N GLN A 174 -47.16 39.82 27.11
CA GLN A 174 -47.59 41.19 26.81
C GLN A 174 -48.94 41.20 26.09
N LYS A 175 -50.04 41.38 26.85
CA LYS A 175 -51.26 42.01 26.31
C LYS A 175 -50.81 43.32 25.64
N ILE A 176 -51.00 43.41 24.32
CA ILE A 176 -50.75 44.62 23.54
C ILE A 176 -51.59 45.75 24.15
N GLY A 177 -50.95 46.57 24.97
CA GLY A 177 -51.53 47.68 25.70
C GLY A 177 -50.44 48.72 25.93
N SER A 178 -50.43 49.72 25.04
CA SER A 178 -49.67 50.98 25.11
C SER A 178 -48.16 50.88 25.38
N LEU A 179 -47.35 50.90 24.32
CA LEU A 179 -45.90 51.10 24.41
C LEU A 179 -45.57 52.61 24.41
N PRO A 180 -44.68 53.11 25.29
CA PRO A 180 -44.27 54.52 25.31
C PRO A 180 -43.56 54.93 24.00
N SER A 181 -44.02 56.05 23.44
CA SER A 181 -43.75 56.52 22.07
C SER A 181 -42.32 56.92 21.72
N ALA A 182 -41.33 56.75 22.62
CA ALA A 182 -39.96 57.23 22.39
C ALA A 182 -38.95 56.14 21.97
N LEU A 183 -39.09 54.88 22.43
CA LEU A 183 -38.20 53.77 22.02
C LEU A 183 -38.60 53.21 20.63
N ALA A 184 -39.91 53.15 20.37
CA ALA A 184 -40.45 52.62 19.12
C ALA A 184 -39.99 53.42 17.88
N GLN A 185 -39.84 54.75 17.98
CA GLN A 185 -39.38 55.56 16.84
C GLN A 185 -37.91 55.31 16.48
N LYS A 186 -37.05 55.05 17.48
CA LYS A 186 -35.64 54.72 17.25
C LYS A 186 -35.47 53.34 16.61
N ASP A 187 -36.27 52.37 17.03
CA ASP A 187 -36.25 51.02 16.46
C ASP A 187 -36.92 50.97 15.08
N ILE A 188 -37.97 51.76 14.82
CA ILE A 188 -38.58 51.91 13.48
C ILE A 188 -37.60 52.56 12.51
N ALA A 189 -36.81 53.56 12.93
CA ALA A 189 -35.76 54.18 12.11
C ALA A 189 -34.58 53.22 11.84
N ARG A 190 -34.29 52.30 12.77
CA ARG A 190 -33.29 51.24 12.59
C ARG A 190 -33.80 50.14 11.65
N TYR A 191 -35.08 49.78 11.76
CA TYR A 191 -35.74 48.78 10.92
C TYR A 191 -35.96 49.28 9.48
N SER A 192 -36.27 50.57 9.27
CA SER A 192 -36.37 51.17 7.94
C SER A 192 -35.01 51.19 7.23
N LYS A 193 -33.94 51.50 7.96
CA LYS A 193 -32.55 51.47 7.45
C LYS A 193 -32.10 50.05 7.05
N LEU A 194 -32.41 49.05 7.88
CA LEU A 194 -32.16 47.63 7.57
C LEU A 194 -33.03 47.10 6.40
N LYS A 195 -34.23 47.66 6.20
CA LYS A 195 -35.13 47.29 5.10
C LYS A 195 -34.71 47.88 3.75
N ASP A 196 -34.06 49.04 3.75
CA ASP A 196 -33.46 49.63 2.54
C ASP A 196 -32.13 48.96 2.16
N GLU A 197 -31.30 48.54 3.12
CA GLU A 197 -30.11 47.71 2.86
C GLU A 197 -30.48 46.32 2.31
N LYS A 198 -31.51 45.66 2.87
CA LYS A 198 -32.04 44.39 2.31
C LYS A 198 -32.75 44.55 0.96
N LYS A 199 -33.24 45.75 0.61
CA LYS A 199 -33.82 46.04 -0.72
C LYS A 199 -32.75 46.02 -1.81
N ILE A 200 -31.53 46.44 -1.50
CA ILE A 200 -30.38 46.39 -2.42
C ILE A 200 -30.02 44.93 -2.71
N ASP A 201 -29.93 44.07 -1.69
CA ASP A 201 -29.68 42.63 -1.88
C ASP A 201 -30.83 41.91 -2.60
N TYR A 202 -32.09 42.23 -2.28
CA TYR A 202 -33.24 41.60 -2.93
C TYR A 202 -33.40 42.03 -4.39
N PHE A 203 -32.98 43.25 -4.74
CA PHE A 203 -32.94 43.72 -6.13
C PHE A 203 -31.83 43.04 -6.93
N PHE A 204 -30.62 42.88 -6.36
CA PHE A 204 -29.51 42.13 -6.98
C PHE A 204 -29.84 40.64 -7.17
N ILE A 205 -30.45 39.99 -6.18
CA ILE A 205 -30.91 38.59 -6.27
C ILE A 205 -32.03 38.42 -7.30
N ARG A 206 -32.93 39.40 -7.44
CA ARG A 206 -34.01 39.38 -8.44
C ARG A 206 -33.51 39.67 -9.86
N ALA A 207 -32.44 40.47 -10.03
CA ALA A 207 -31.76 40.67 -11.29
C ALA A 207 -30.97 39.40 -11.73
N LEU A 208 -30.28 38.75 -10.79
CA LEU A 208 -29.60 37.46 -11.02
C LEU A 208 -30.57 36.33 -11.37
N LYS A 209 -31.77 36.29 -10.79
CA LYS A 209 -32.81 35.30 -11.15
C LYS A 209 -33.44 35.53 -12.53
N LYS A 210 -33.45 36.77 -13.05
CA LYS A 210 -33.99 37.08 -14.39
C LYS A 210 -33.01 36.79 -15.53
N ILE A 211 -31.71 36.83 -15.27
CA ILE A 211 -30.67 36.54 -16.27
C ILE A 211 -30.16 35.09 -16.13
N GLY A 212 -30.11 34.54 -14.90
CA GLY A 212 -29.53 33.24 -14.63
C GLY A 212 -30.43 32.03 -14.92
N LEU A 213 -31.75 32.14 -14.84
CA LEU A 213 -32.61 30.96 -15.02
C LEU A 213 -32.63 30.41 -16.46
N PRO A 214 -32.70 31.22 -17.55
CA PRO A 214 -32.61 30.69 -18.90
C PRO A 214 -31.19 30.23 -19.27
N ILE A 215 -30.14 30.82 -18.67
CA ILE A 215 -28.75 30.43 -18.92
C ILE A 215 -28.40 29.12 -18.18
N ILE A 216 -28.85 28.96 -16.93
CA ILE A 216 -28.65 27.73 -16.14
C ILE A 216 -29.49 26.58 -16.70
N LEU A 217 -30.69 26.85 -17.23
CA LEU A 217 -31.49 25.84 -17.94
C LEU A 217 -30.91 25.50 -19.31
N ALA A 218 -30.31 26.46 -20.05
CA ALA A 218 -29.63 26.18 -21.31
C ALA A 218 -28.32 25.38 -21.11
N ILE A 219 -27.53 25.71 -20.08
CA ILE A 219 -26.31 24.96 -19.70
C ILE A 219 -26.69 23.58 -19.12
N GLY A 220 -27.74 23.50 -18.31
CA GLY A 220 -28.29 22.25 -17.78
C GLY A 220 -28.86 21.33 -18.87
N PHE A 221 -29.49 21.90 -19.90
CA PHE A 221 -29.99 21.14 -21.04
C PHE A 221 -28.86 20.70 -21.98
N LEU A 222 -27.85 21.56 -22.24
CA LEU A 222 -26.66 21.16 -23.00
C LEU A 222 -25.86 20.06 -22.30
N THR A 223 -25.73 20.14 -20.97
CA THR A 223 -25.02 19.11 -20.17
C THR A 223 -25.83 17.82 -20.05
N CYS A 224 -27.16 17.88 -19.88
CA CYS A 224 -27.99 16.67 -19.92
C CYS A 224 -28.00 16.00 -21.30
N VAL A 225 -27.97 16.75 -22.41
CA VAL A 225 -27.85 16.16 -23.76
C VAL A 225 -26.46 15.55 -23.97
N TYR A 226 -25.39 16.14 -23.41
CA TYR A 226 -24.03 15.57 -23.47
C TYR A 226 -23.83 14.33 -22.58
N PHE A 227 -24.50 14.24 -21.43
CA PHE A 227 -24.33 13.13 -20.48
C PHE A 227 -25.40 12.02 -20.58
N PHE A 228 -26.58 12.27 -21.17
CA PHE A 228 -27.68 11.30 -21.20
C PHE A 228 -28.20 10.91 -22.59
N ASN A 229 -27.61 11.39 -23.69
CA ASN A 229 -27.93 10.90 -25.03
C ASN A 229 -26.85 9.90 -25.51
N PRO A 230 -27.12 8.58 -25.52
CA PRO A 230 -26.08 7.55 -25.70
C PRO A 230 -25.65 7.35 -27.16
N LEU A 231 -26.07 8.23 -28.09
CA LEU A 231 -25.66 8.11 -29.49
C LEU A 231 -24.23 8.59 -29.79
N TRP A 232 -23.59 9.36 -28.89
CA TRP A 232 -22.19 9.78 -29.04
C TRP A 232 -21.19 8.83 -28.35
N LEU A 233 -21.67 7.90 -27.51
CA LEU A 233 -20.80 6.85 -26.94
C LEU A 233 -20.54 5.71 -27.93
N GLN A 234 -21.37 5.56 -28.99
CA GLN A 234 -21.22 4.48 -29.97
C GLN A 234 -20.17 4.76 -31.06
N THR A 235 -19.77 6.01 -31.31
CA THR A 235 -18.84 6.34 -32.40
C THR A 235 -17.37 6.49 -31.99
N GLN A 236 -17.06 6.63 -30.69
CA GLN A 236 -15.66 6.61 -30.20
C GLN A 236 -15.22 5.20 -29.74
N LEU A 237 -16.16 4.30 -29.43
CA LEU A 237 -15.86 2.91 -29.05
C LEU A 237 -15.50 1.99 -30.23
N GLN A 238 -15.82 2.34 -31.48
CA GLN A 238 -15.39 1.57 -32.65
C GLN A 238 -13.92 1.81 -33.03
N LEU A 239 -13.35 2.98 -32.71
CA LEU A 239 -11.92 3.26 -32.95
C LEU A 239 -11.03 2.76 -31.80
N ALA A 240 -11.54 2.69 -30.57
CA ALA A 240 -10.79 2.07 -29.46
C ALA A 240 -10.78 0.53 -29.54
N PHE A 241 -11.82 -0.11 -30.10
CA PHE A 241 -11.87 -1.57 -30.31
C PHE A 241 -11.02 -2.06 -31.49
N SER A 242 -10.48 -1.16 -32.31
CA SER A 242 -9.59 -1.53 -33.42
C SER A 242 -8.10 -1.54 -33.04
N TYR A 243 -7.77 -1.20 -31.78
CA TYR A 243 -6.41 -1.23 -31.24
C TYR A 243 -6.23 -2.19 -30.05
N PHE A 244 -7.17 -3.11 -29.82
CA PHE A 244 -6.75 -4.43 -29.33
C PHE A 244 -6.00 -5.11 -30.48
N VAL A 245 -4.76 -4.66 -30.69
CA VAL A 245 -3.70 -5.55 -31.13
C VAL A 245 -3.80 -6.71 -30.16
N THR A 246 -4.34 -7.83 -30.63
CA THR A 246 -4.16 -9.12 -30.00
C THR A 246 -2.65 -9.28 -29.88
N SER A 247 -2.12 -8.93 -28.70
CA SER A 247 -0.83 -9.46 -28.29
C SER A 247 -0.96 -10.96 -28.52
N PRO A 248 -0.10 -11.59 -29.34
CA PRO A 248 -0.21 -13.00 -29.61
C PRO A 248 -0.25 -13.72 -28.26
N GLN A 249 -1.38 -14.35 -27.94
CA GLN A 249 -1.55 -15.07 -26.70
C GLN A 249 -0.76 -16.38 -26.86
N ILE A 250 0.54 -16.32 -26.57
CA ILE A 250 1.51 -17.40 -26.79
C ILE A 250 1.17 -18.65 -25.94
N CYS A 251 0.32 -18.51 -24.92
CA CYS A 251 -0.15 -19.59 -24.06
C CYS A 251 -1.66 -19.88 -24.24
N THR A 252 -2.12 -20.17 -25.46
CA THR A 252 -3.53 -20.56 -25.67
C THR A 252 -3.88 -21.85 -24.93
N ASP A 253 -5.08 -21.88 -24.35
CA ASP A 253 -5.66 -23.03 -23.64
C ASP A 253 -4.88 -23.46 -22.38
N ALA A 254 -4.17 -22.53 -21.75
CA ALA A 254 -3.45 -22.79 -20.51
C ALA A 254 -4.38 -22.65 -19.28
N VAL A 255 -4.18 -23.55 -18.32
CA VAL A 255 -4.75 -23.48 -16.99
C VAL A 255 -3.96 -22.43 -16.20
N HIS A 256 -4.65 -21.54 -15.49
CA HIS A 256 -3.96 -20.59 -14.61
C HIS A 256 -3.30 -21.34 -13.44
N TRP A 257 -2.07 -20.99 -13.05
CA TRP A 257 -1.31 -21.72 -12.04
C TRP A 257 -2.06 -21.99 -10.72
N SER A 258 -3.00 -21.12 -10.34
CA SER A 258 -3.79 -21.28 -9.10
C SER A 258 -4.88 -22.36 -9.19
N GLU A 259 -5.12 -22.92 -10.38
CA GLU A 259 -6.16 -23.93 -10.64
C GLU A 259 -5.57 -25.34 -10.83
N VAL A 260 -4.24 -25.48 -10.76
CA VAL A 260 -3.54 -26.75 -11.09
C VAL A 260 -3.96 -27.92 -10.19
N MET A 261 -4.39 -27.66 -8.95
CA MET A 261 -4.85 -28.70 -8.03
C MET A 261 -5.93 -29.62 -8.63
N GLY A 262 -6.81 -29.10 -9.49
CA GLY A 262 -7.86 -29.87 -10.17
C GLY A 262 -7.37 -30.83 -11.25
N HIS A 263 -6.08 -30.80 -11.57
CA HIS A 263 -5.48 -31.47 -12.74
C HIS A 263 -4.35 -32.44 -12.38
N LEU A 264 -4.25 -32.89 -11.13
CA LEU A 264 -3.21 -33.82 -10.69
C LEU A 264 -3.21 -35.12 -11.54
N GLY A 265 -2.03 -35.51 -12.01
CA GLY A 265 -1.82 -36.67 -12.88
C GLY A 265 -2.16 -36.43 -14.36
N GLN A 266 -2.54 -35.21 -14.74
CA GLN A 266 -2.84 -34.86 -16.14
C GLN A 266 -1.67 -34.11 -16.78
N THR A 267 -1.46 -34.33 -18.08
CA THR A 267 -0.61 -33.46 -18.90
C THR A 267 -1.40 -32.21 -19.27
N ILE A 268 -1.01 -31.09 -18.68
CA ILE A 268 -1.68 -29.80 -18.87
C ILE A 268 -0.70 -28.75 -19.35
N LYS A 269 -1.26 -27.68 -19.92
CA LYS A 269 -0.54 -26.43 -20.13
C LYS A 269 -0.89 -25.48 -18.98
N VAL A 270 0.10 -24.87 -18.36
CA VAL A 270 -0.07 -23.94 -17.23
C VAL A 270 0.57 -22.61 -17.55
N GLU A 271 -0.10 -21.53 -17.18
CA GLU A 271 0.45 -20.17 -17.23
C GLU A 271 0.57 -19.54 -15.83
N GLY A 272 1.65 -18.81 -15.60
CA GLY A 272 1.81 -18.04 -14.37
C GLY A 272 3.13 -17.27 -14.29
N PRO A 273 3.23 -16.31 -13.35
CA PRO A 273 4.44 -15.52 -13.17
C PRO A 273 5.55 -16.36 -12.54
N ILE A 274 6.77 -16.25 -13.07
CA ILE A 274 7.98 -16.81 -12.45
C ILE A 274 8.34 -15.97 -11.23
N THR A 275 8.42 -16.61 -10.07
CA THR A 275 8.72 -15.94 -8.79
C THR A 275 10.10 -16.26 -8.24
N ARG A 276 10.70 -17.39 -8.65
CA ARG A 276 12.05 -17.79 -8.24
C ARG A 276 12.64 -18.75 -9.27
N ILE A 277 13.93 -18.62 -9.52
CA ILE A 277 14.74 -19.63 -10.22
C ILE A 277 15.90 -19.98 -9.29
N ASN A 278 16.08 -21.26 -9.00
CA ASN A 278 17.08 -21.73 -8.05
C ASN A 278 17.82 -22.94 -8.61
N TYR A 279 19.07 -22.74 -9.02
CA TYR A 279 19.96 -23.81 -9.45
C TYR A 279 20.79 -24.32 -8.26
N ARG A 280 20.75 -25.64 -8.02
CA ARG A 280 21.44 -26.29 -6.90
C ARG A 280 22.46 -27.33 -7.39
N PRO A 281 23.65 -26.90 -7.83
CA PRO A 281 24.72 -27.81 -8.26
C PRO A 281 25.27 -28.68 -7.13
N ASP A 282 25.00 -28.30 -5.88
CA ASP A 282 25.41 -28.97 -4.65
C ASP A 282 24.52 -30.15 -4.25
N ILE A 283 23.37 -30.34 -4.91
CA ILE A 283 22.43 -31.45 -4.66
C ILE A 283 22.60 -32.54 -5.72
N THR A 284 22.44 -33.81 -5.33
CA THR A 284 22.40 -34.96 -6.26
C THR A 284 21.37 -34.74 -7.37
N GLY A 285 21.78 -34.92 -8.62
CA GLY A 285 20.96 -34.61 -9.80
C GLY A 285 21.00 -33.14 -10.24
N LYS A 286 21.67 -32.27 -9.49
CA LYS A 286 21.94 -30.84 -9.82
C LYS A 286 20.68 -30.10 -10.32
N PRO A 287 19.57 -30.11 -9.57
CA PRO A 287 18.29 -29.60 -10.05
C PRO A 287 18.30 -28.08 -10.23
N THR A 288 17.49 -27.61 -11.16
CA THR A 288 17.02 -26.23 -11.25
C THR A 288 15.53 -26.23 -10.97
N TRP A 289 15.11 -25.51 -9.94
CA TRP A 289 13.70 -25.25 -9.62
C TRP A 289 13.29 -23.89 -10.14
N ILE A 290 12.16 -23.83 -10.84
CA ILE A 290 11.52 -22.59 -11.28
C ILE A 290 10.15 -22.54 -10.60
N GLU A 291 9.94 -21.60 -9.69
CA GLU A 291 8.67 -21.46 -8.97
C GLU A 291 7.74 -20.53 -9.76
N VAL A 292 6.52 -20.99 -10.02
CA VAL A 292 5.49 -20.30 -10.78
C VAL A 292 4.28 -20.07 -9.88
N GLY A 293 3.76 -18.84 -9.88
CA GLY A 293 2.57 -18.48 -9.11
C GLY A 293 2.89 -17.89 -7.74
N SER A 294 2.50 -18.57 -6.65
CA SER A 294 2.85 -18.10 -5.31
C SER A 294 4.34 -18.26 -5.01
N VAL A 295 4.85 -17.35 -4.19
CA VAL A 295 6.26 -17.33 -3.84
C VAL A 295 6.54 -18.32 -2.70
N PHE A 296 7.53 -19.20 -2.86
CA PHE A 296 8.03 -20.10 -1.79
C PHE A 296 8.16 -19.40 -0.41
N PRO A 297 7.80 -20.02 0.74
CA PRO A 297 7.40 -21.42 0.91
C PRO A 297 5.89 -21.69 0.80
N ASP A 298 5.11 -20.78 0.21
CA ASP A 298 3.67 -21.00 0.03
C ASP A 298 3.44 -22.31 -0.74
N PRO A 299 2.74 -23.32 -0.17
CA PRO A 299 2.52 -24.60 -0.84
C PRO A 299 1.62 -24.46 -2.08
N ASP A 300 0.84 -23.38 -2.19
CA ASP A 300 0.00 -23.09 -3.34
C ASP A 300 0.82 -22.48 -4.48
N ARG A 301 1.81 -23.23 -4.97
CA ARG A 301 2.68 -22.84 -6.08
C ARG A 301 2.97 -24.04 -6.98
N LEU A 302 3.35 -23.76 -8.22
CA LEU A 302 3.82 -24.77 -9.15
C LEU A 302 5.35 -24.72 -9.26
N THR A 303 6.03 -25.83 -8.97
CA THR A 303 7.48 -25.97 -9.14
C THR A 303 7.79 -26.64 -10.48
N LEU A 304 8.49 -25.96 -11.38
CA LEU A 304 9.07 -26.59 -12.57
C LEU A 304 10.45 -27.12 -12.23
N LEU A 305 10.71 -28.38 -12.53
CA LEU A 305 11.97 -29.06 -12.22
C LEU A 305 12.72 -29.42 -13.48
N ILE A 306 13.93 -28.89 -13.63
CA ILE A 306 14.88 -29.29 -14.65
C ILE A 306 16.04 -30.01 -13.95
N TRP A 307 16.25 -31.29 -14.25
CA TRP A 307 17.43 -32.01 -13.76
C TRP A 307 18.71 -31.55 -14.47
N GLY A 308 19.85 -31.69 -13.79
CA GLY A 308 21.14 -31.21 -14.27
C GLY A 308 21.53 -31.72 -15.65
N ASP A 309 21.21 -32.99 -15.95
CA ASP A 309 21.49 -33.62 -17.25
C ASP A 309 20.73 -32.93 -18.40
N ASN A 310 19.56 -32.33 -18.09
CA ASN A 310 18.74 -31.58 -19.04
C ASN A 310 18.97 -30.08 -18.93
N ARG A 311 19.80 -29.55 -18.02
CA ARG A 311 19.83 -28.10 -17.76
C ARG A 311 20.40 -27.29 -18.92
N SER A 312 21.45 -27.79 -19.57
CA SER A 312 22.19 -27.07 -20.62
C SER A 312 21.30 -26.65 -21.81
N GLN A 313 20.36 -27.50 -22.21
CA GLN A 313 19.37 -27.21 -23.27
C GLN A 313 18.37 -26.10 -22.89
N PHE A 314 18.14 -25.83 -21.60
CA PHE A 314 17.29 -24.72 -21.15
C PHE A 314 18.06 -23.41 -20.95
N GLU A 315 19.40 -23.41 -20.92
CA GLU A 315 20.20 -22.21 -20.63
C GLU A 315 19.81 -20.97 -21.46
N PRO A 316 19.54 -21.05 -22.78
CA PRO A 316 19.10 -19.89 -23.54
C PRO A 316 17.81 -19.26 -23.02
N LYS A 317 16.95 -20.06 -22.36
CA LYS A 317 15.67 -19.62 -21.79
C LYS A 317 15.82 -19.17 -20.34
N ILE A 318 16.72 -19.77 -19.55
CA ILE A 318 16.78 -19.58 -18.08
C ILE A 318 17.94 -18.72 -17.56
N THR A 319 18.70 -18.07 -18.45
CA THR A 319 19.89 -17.26 -18.09
C THR A 319 19.63 -15.77 -17.95
N LEU A 320 18.44 -15.29 -18.31
CA LEU A 320 18.04 -13.88 -18.17
C LEU A 320 17.39 -13.61 -16.80
N ASN A 321 17.18 -12.33 -16.46
CA ASN A 321 16.31 -11.98 -15.34
C ASN A 321 14.86 -12.23 -15.75
N LEU A 322 14.31 -13.37 -15.30
CA LEU A 322 12.96 -13.84 -15.65
C LEU A 322 11.93 -13.58 -14.55
N LEU A 323 12.32 -12.89 -13.47
CA LEU A 323 11.40 -12.67 -12.35
C LEU A 323 10.24 -11.76 -12.81
N GLY A 324 9.01 -12.23 -12.59
CA GLY A 324 7.79 -11.56 -13.03
C GLY A 324 7.38 -11.88 -14.47
N ASN A 325 8.25 -12.48 -15.29
CA ASN A 325 7.87 -12.97 -16.62
C ASN A 325 6.84 -14.10 -16.52
N ILE A 326 6.01 -14.23 -17.54
CA ILE A 326 4.97 -15.27 -17.57
C ILE A 326 5.57 -16.53 -18.16
N ALA A 327 5.67 -17.59 -17.34
CA ALA A 327 5.94 -18.93 -17.81
C ALA A 327 4.67 -19.53 -18.42
N CYS A 328 4.82 -20.09 -19.61
CA CYS A 328 3.88 -20.99 -20.24
C CYS A 328 4.55 -22.37 -20.29
N VAL A 329 4.03 -23.32 -19.52
CA VAL A 329 4.64 -24.64 -19.35
C VAL A 329 3.70 -25.76 -19.74
N THR A 330 4.19 -26.78 -20.45
CA THR A 330 3.41 -27.99 -20.75
C THR A 330 4.08 -29.22 -20.15
N GLY A 331 3.34 -30.00 -19.38
CA GLY A 331 3.82 -31.27 -18.84
C GLY A 331 2.84 -31.93 -17.90
N GLU A 332 3.20 -33.12 -17.44
CA GLU A 332 2.42 -33.87 -16.46
C GLU A 332 2.53 -33.20 -15.09
N LEU A 333 1.38 -32.86 -14.51
CA LEU A 333 1.30 -32.34 -13.15
C LEU A 333 1.40 -33.48 -12.14
N SER A 334 2.41 -33.43 -11.29
CA SER A 334 2.67 -34.38 -10.22
C SER A 334 2.71 -33.69 -8.86
N GLU A 335 2.68 -34.46 -7.78
CA GLU A 335 2.87 -33.95 -6.42
C GLU A 335 4.13 -34.59 -5.81
N TYR A 336 5.01 -33.76 -5.27
CA TYR A 336 6.18 -34.21 -4.53
C TYR A 336 6.24 -33.49 -3.18
N GLN A 337 6.16 -34.25 -2.09
CA GLN A 337 6.22 -33.74 -0.71
C GLN A 337 5.24 -32.58 -0.45
N GLY A 338 4.01 -32.65 -0.97
CA GLY A 338 2.99 -31.62 -0.77
C GLY A 338 3.13 -30.38 -1.65
N SER A 339 4.03 -30.38 -2.66
CA SER A 339 4.12 -29.32 -3.67
C SER A 339 3.79 -29.87 -5.07
N PHE A 340 3.01 -29.11 -5.84
CA PHE A 340 2.74 -29.43 -7.24
C PHE A 340 3.97 -29.18 -8.10
N GLN A 341 4.25 -30.11 -9.01
CA GLN A 341 5.46 -30.10 -9.81
C GLN A 341 5.22 -30.57 -11.25
N ILE A 342 5.88 -29.91 -12.19
CA ILE A 342 6.05 -30.39 -13.58
C ILE A 342 7.55 -30.57 -13.83
N GLN A 343 7.96 -31.79 -14.20
CA GLN A 343 9.34 -32.05 -14.62
C GLN A 343 9.52 -31.72 -16.11
N LEU A 344 10.56 -30.94 -16.41
CA LEU A 344 10.90 -30.50 -17.75
C LEU A 344 12.09 -31.31 -18.29
N GLN A 345 11.89 -31.86 -19.48
CA GLN A 345 12.85 -32.69 -20.20
C GLN A 345 13.17 -32.13 -21.59
N ASP A 346 12.32 -31.27 -22.14
CA ASP A 346 12.50 -30.64 -23.45
C ASP A 346 12.30 -29.11 -23.34
N PRO A 347 13.18 -28.26 -23.92
CA PRO A 347 13.01 -26.81 -23.91
C PRO A 347 11.71 -26.31 -24.56
N GLU A 348 11.08 -27.08 -25.43
CA GLU A 348 9.78 -26.76 -26.03
C GLU A 348 8.65 -26.74 -24.99
N GLN A 349 8.82 -27.46 -23.87
CA GLN A 349 7.85 -27.46 -22.77
C GLN A 349 7.76 -26.11 -22.05
N LEU A 350 8.74 -25.22 -22.21
CA LEU A 350 8.80 -23.94 -21.50
C LEU A 350 8.95 -22.78 -22.48
N THR A 351 7.96 -21.88 -22.46
CA THR A 351 8.04 -20.57 -23.11
C THR A 351 7.90 -19.48 -22.06
N ILE A 352 8.66 -18.40 -22.20
CA ILE A 352 8.68 -17.29 -21.24
C ILE A 352 8.43 -15.99 -21.99
N ASN A 353 7.45 -15.22 -21.52
CA ASN A 353 7.03 -13.94 -22.10
C ASN A 353 7.35 -12.76 -21.19
#